data_AF-A0A0M3AE46-F1
#
_entry.id   AF-A0A0M3AE46-F1
#
_cell.length_a   1.000
_cell.length_b   1.000
_cell.length_c   1.000
_cell.angle_alpha   90.00
_cell.angle_beta   90.00
_cell.angle_gamma   90.00
#
_symmetry.space_group_name_H-M   'P 1'
#
loop_
_entity.id
_entity.type
_entity.pdbx_description
1 polymer ?
#
loop_
_entity_poly.entity_id
_entity_poly.type
_entity_poly.pdbx_seq_one_letter_code
_entity_poly.pdbx_strand_id
1 'polypeptide(L)'
;MMKITNEDINILEAEMLNCYLYHIGGVGHLEEQQAFSAEEIEFIKKCMADEISLRGEAQLSQFYELNRLLDRIAQLKEELLDMEDNQKNKHSVAGYKPILYAYLALDFDQHVFQHPKLQRRINGIKNVKKRYEGNLYEKREIIYRVLRETAKIKGRWKSVTAAINDVYPTLEKELKAFDQNWVKHRIAENTSKIAELQEALENNKKRYKRAGDIKIQDRTYINYIKSLEEKNREFRQALKAYNVADILKKKIAFNSNDQEQTLLNHVRNCPKLLAEIIEKDSK
;
A
#
# COMPACT_ATOMS: atom_id res chain seq x y z
N MET A 1 -0.68 -17.50 -3.36
CA MET A 1 0.32 -16.41 -3.31
C MET A 1 0.87 -16.25 -4.72
N MET A 2 0.89 -15.05 -5.31
CA MET A 2 1.39 -14.85 -6.67
C MET A 2 2.88 -15.20 -6.72
N LYS A 3 3.29 -16.11 -7.62
CA LYS A 3 4.69 -16.54 -7.77
C LYS A 3 5.55 -15.32 -8.16
N ILE A 4 6.70 -15.15 -7.51
CA ILE A 4 7.72 -14.17 -7.91
C ILE A 4 8.84 -14.96 -8.59
N THR A 5 9.09 -14.66 -9.86
CA THR A 5 10.14 -15.29 -10.68
C THR A 5 11.39 -14.41 -10.74
N ASN A 6 12.53 -14.97 -11.18
CA ASN A 6 13.74 -14.20 -11.44
C ASN A 6 13.49 -13.08 -12.45
N GLU A 7 12.62 -13.32 -13.44
CA GLU A 7 12.17 -12.30 -14.37
C GLU A 7 11.50 -11.11 -13.65
N ASP A 8 10.65 -11.34 -12.64
CA ASP A 8 10.06 -10.24 -11.86
C ASP A 8 11.12 -9.39 -11.14
N ILE A 9 12.20 -10.02 -10.66
CA ILE A 9 13.31 -9.35 -9.97
C ILE A 9 14.13 -8.54 -10.98
N ASN A 10 14.45 -9.10 -12.14
CA ASN A 10 15.18 -8.41 -13.20
C ASN A 10 14.40 -7.21 -13.76
N ILE A 11 13.09 -7.35 -13.93
CA ILE A 11 12.22 -6.22 -14.34
C ILE A 11 12.31 -5.07 -13.33
N LEU A 12 12.30 -5.38 -12.03
CA LEU A 12 12.40 -4.33 -11.00
C LEU A 12 13.78 -3.68 -10.95
N GLU A 13 14.84 -4.44 -11.18
CA GLU A 13 16.21 -3.92 -11.27
C GLU A 13 16.37 -2.97 -12.47
N ALA A 14 15.92 -3.40 -13.65
CA ALA A 14 15.96 -2.59 -14.86
C ALA A 14 15.15 -1.31 -14.70
N GLU A 15 13.97 -1.38 -14.07
CA GLU A 15 13.17 -0.21 -13.73
C GLU A 15 13.94 0.78 -12.84
N MET A 16 14.61 0.30 -11.78
CA MET A 16 15.38 1.17 -10.88
C MET A 16 16.54 1.86 -11.59
N LEU A 17 17.22 1.15 -12.49
CA LEU A 17 18.32 1.71 -13.30
C LEU A 17 17.81 2.74 -14.30
N ASN A 18 16.73 2.43 -15.03
CA ASN A 18 16.08 3.38 -15.94
C ASN A 18 15.59 4.62 -15.19
N CYS A 19 15.06 4.46 -13.97
CA CYS A 19 14.64 5.57 -13.11
C CYS A 19 15.80 6.50 -12.78
N TYR A 20 16.97 5.97 -12.41
CA TYR A 20 18.17 6.79 -12.21
C TYR A 20 18.58 7.52 -13.50
N LEU A 21 18.72 6.79 -14.61
CA LEU A 21 19.13 7.36 -15.90
C LEU A 21 18.19 8.47 -16.38
N TYR A 22 16.88 8.33 -16.17
CA TYR A 22 15.89 9.36 -16.49
C TYR A 22 16.17 10.67 -15.74
N HIS A 23 16.53 10.59 -14.46
CA HIS A 23 16.74 11.79 -13.64
C HIS A 23 18.12 12.42 -13.80
N ILE A 24 19.18 11.65 -14.09
CA ILE A 24 20.52 12.24 -14.32
C ILE A 24 20.68 12.74 -15.74
N GLY A 25 20.04 12.06 -16.71
CA GLY A 25 20.30 12.26 -18.13
C GLY A 25 19.81 13.59 -18.68
N GLY A 26 18.92 14.31 -17.97
CA GLY A 26 18.40 15.62 -18.39
C GLY A 26 17.64 15.63 -19.74
N VAL A 27 17.44 14.47 -20.37
CA VAL A 27 16.83 14.34 -21.69
C VAL A 27 15.62 13.42 -21.56
N GLY A 28 14.43 13.98 -21.79
CA GLY A 28 13.13 13.34 -21.57
C GLY A 28 12.77 12.17 -22.47
N HIS A 29 13.72 11.46 -23.09
CA HIS A 29 13.48 10.22 -23.85
C HIS A 29 14.78 9.41 -24.02
N LEU A 30 15.29 8.81 -22.93
CA LEU A 30 16.11 7.60 -23.08
C LEU A 30 15.15 6.44 -23.36
N GLU A 31 15.38 5.70 -24.45
CA GLU A 31 14.66 4.44 -24.67
C GLU A 31 14.94 3.51 -23.48
N GLU A 32 13.92 3.17 -22.70
CA GLU A 32 14.09 2.33 -21.52
C GLU A 32 14.64 0.96 -21.92
N GLN A 33 15.75 0.59 -21.29
CA GLN A 33 16.39 -0.68 -21.53
C GLN A 33 15.64 -1.77 -20.74
N GLN A 34 15.26 -2.86 -21.40
CA GLN A 34 14.53 -3.97 -20.75
C GLN A 34 15.44 -4.84 -19.88
N ALA A 35 16.73 -4.86 -20.16
CA ALA A 35 17.72 -5.63 -19.42
C ALA A 35 19.09 -4.97 -19.54
N PHE A 36 19.84 -4.95 -18.43
CA PHE A 36 21.20 -4.43 -18.37
C PHE A 36 22.20 -5.58 -18.20
N SER A 37 23.39 -5.46 -18.80
CA SER A 37 24.51 -6.37 -18.54
C SER A 37 25.07 -6.16 -17.13
N ALA A 38 25.83 -7.12 -16.63
CA ALA A 38 26.45 -6.98 -15.30
C ALA A 38 27.41 -5.78 -15.26
N GLU A 39 28.16 -5.56 -16.33
CA GLU A 39 29.09 -4.42 -16.48
C GLU A 39 28.34 -3.08 -16.51
N GLU A 40 27.20 -3.02 -17.20
CA GLU A 40 26.36 -1.81 -17.23
C GLU A 40 25.79 -1.50 -15.84
N ILE A 41 25.33 -2.52 -15.11
CA ILE A 41 24.81 -2.35 -13.75
C ILE A 41 25.90 -1.81 -12.82
N GLU A 42 27.08 -2.41 -12.84
CA GLU A 42 28.22 -1.95 -12.03
C GLU A 42 28.62 -0.52 -12.37
N PHE A 43 28.67 -0.20 -13.66
CA PHE A 43 28.99 1.15 -14.13
C PHE A 43 27.96 2.17 -13.63
N ILE A 44 26.67 1.90 -13.80
CA ILE A 44 25.60 2.82 -13.37
C ILE A 44 25.61 3.00 -11.85
N LYS A 45 25.79 1.93 -11.08
CA LYS A 45 25.89 2.00 -9.61
C LYS A 45 27.09 2.82 -9.18
N LYS A 46 28.23 2.70 -9.89
CA LYS A 46 29.41 3.53 -9.63
C LYS A 46 29.13 5.00 -9.89
N CYS A 47 28.51 5.34 -11.02
CA CYS A 47 28.09 6.72 -11.32
C CYS A 47 27.20 7.30 -10.21
N MET A 48 26.22 6.52 -9.76
CA MET A 48 25.32 6.91 -8.67
C MET A 48 26.09 7.17 -7.36
N ALA A 49 27.03 6.29 -7.00
CA ALA A 49 27.86 6.44 -5.81
C ALA A 49 28.82 7.65 -5.89
N ASP A 50 29.40 7.90 -7.05
CA ASP A 50 30.29 9.05 -7.29
C ASP A 50 29.49 10.37 -7.18
N GLU A 51 28.29 10.44 -7.73
CA GLU A 51 27.41 11.61 -7.61
C GLU A 51 26.98 11.89 -6.17
N ILE A 52 26.60 10.84 -5.43
CA ILE A 52 26.28 10.94 -4.00
C ILE A 52 27.48 11.45 -3.21
N SER A 53 28.68 10.96 -3.51
CA SER A 53 29.92 11.40 -2.85
C SER A 53 30.24 12.86 -3.14
N LEU A 54 29.95 13.34 -4.35
CA LEU A 54 30.20 14.72 -4.76
C LEU A 54 29.20 15.73 -4.18
N ARG A 55 27.91 15.38 -4.12
CA ARG A 55 26.82 16.29 -3.74
C ARG A 55 26.31 16.09 -2.30
N GLY A 56 26.67 14.98 -1.68
CA GLY A 56 26.30 14.61 -0.32
C GLY A 56 24.97 13.86 -0.23
N GLU A 57 24.92 12.88 0.66
CA GLU A 57 23.77 11.98 0.88
C GLU A 57 22.46 12.71 1.18
N ALA A 58 22.52 13.81 1.95
CA ALA A 58 21.33 14.58 2.29
C ALA A 58 20.67 15.21 1.06
N GLN A 59 21.48 15.61 0.07
CA GLN A 59 20.99 16.25 -1.16
C GLN A 59 20.47 15.22 -2.16
N LEU A 60 21.06 14.03 -2.21
CA LEU A 60 20.69 12.94 -3.12
C LEU A 60 20.09 11.73 -2.37
N SER A 61 19.30 11.99 -1.33
CA SER A 61 18.79 10.96 -0.43
C SER A 61 17.97 9.88 -1.14
N GLN A 62 17.19 10.27 -2.17
CA GLN A 62 16.44 9.33 -3.00
C GLN A 62 17.37 8.40 -3.81
N PHE A 63 18.46 8.92 -4.40
CA PHE A 63 19.42 8.09 -5.14
C PHE A 63 20.29 7.24 -4.21
N TYR A 64 20.64 7.75 -3.04
CA TYR A 64 21.32 6.96 -2.03
C TYR A 64 20.49 5.72 -1.63
N GLU A 65 19.20 5.92 -1.33
CA GLU A 65 18.32 4.80 -1.01
C GLU A 65 18.07 3.89 -2.24
N LEU A 66 17.96 4.45 -3.45
CA LEU A 66 17.87 3.67 -4.68
C LEU A 66 19.07 2.74 -4.86
N ASN A 67 20.30 3.22 -4.61
CA ASN A 67 21.51 2.41 -4.70
C ASN A 67 21.48 1.23 -3.71
N ARG A 68 21.03 1.49 -2.48
CA ARG A 68 20.86 0.44 -1.45
C ARG A 68 19.82 -0.60 -1.84
N LEU A 69 18.77 -0.20 -2.55
CA LEU A 69 17.76 -1.13 -3.06
C LEU A 69 18.34 -2.01 -4.19
N LEU A 70 19.20 -1.47 -5.05
CA LEU A 70 19.92 -2.24 -6.06
C LEU A 70 20.88 -3.26 -5.42
N ASP A 71 21.58 -2.89 -4.35
CA ASP A 71 22.38 -3.85 -3.56
C ASP A 71 21.50 -4.97 -2.98
N ARG A 72 20.31 -4.62 -2.47
CA ARG A 72 19.39 -5.61 -1.93
C ARG A 72 18.82 -6.53 -3.00
N ILE A 73 18.64 -6.05 -4.24
CA ILE A 73 18.29 -6.90 -5.39
C ILE A 73 19.42 -7.88 -5.70
N ALA A 74 20.67 -7.42 -5.75
CA ALA A 74 21.82 -8.30 -6.00
C ALA A 74 21.92 -9.40 -4.94
N GLN A 75 21.82 -9.04 -3.66
CA GLN A 75 21.78 -10.00 -2.55
C GLN A 75 20.61 -10.98 -2.69
N LEU A 76 19.41 -10.51 -3.04
CA LEU A 76 18.26 -11.39 -3.24
C LEU A 76 18.50 -12.38 -4.39
N LYS A 77 19.15 -11.96 -5.48
CA LYS A 77 19.49 -12.87 -6.58
C LYS A 77 20.46 -13.94 -6.12
N GLU A 78 21.51 -13.57 -5.39
CA GLU A 78 22.48 -14.51 -4.81
C GLU A 78 21.81 -15.50 -3.85
N GLU A 79 20.98 -15.01 -2.92
CA GLU A 79 20.20 -15.83 -1.99
C GLU A 79 19.35 -16.89 -2.72
N LEU A 80 18.91 -16.62 -3.96
CA LEU A 80 18.01 -17.50 -4.72
C LEU A 80 18.72 -18.48 -5.68
N LEU A 81 20.04 -18.37 -5.87
CA LEU A 81 20.79 -19.24 -6.79
C LEU A 81 20.78 -20.70 -6.33
N ASP A 82 20.97 -20.94 -5.04
CA ASP A 82 21.16 -22.29 -4.47
C ASP A 82 19.92 -22.83 -3.73
N MET A 83 18.76 -22.17 -3.85
CA MET A 83 17.53 -22.60 -3.18
C MET A 83 16.72 -23.59 -4.01
N GLU A 84 16.20 -24.63 -3.34
CA GLU A 84 15.18 -25.51 -3.89
C GLU A 84 13.90 -24.74 -4.28
N ASP A 85 13.23 -25.18 -5.36
CA ASP A 85 12.06 -24.51 -5.94
C ASP A 85 10.91 -24.25 -4.96
N ASN A 86 10.71 -25.13 -3.97
CA ASN A 86 9.67 -25.03 -2.95
C ASN A 86 9.92 -23.87 -1.97
N GLN A 87 11.18 -23.61 -1.62
CA GLN A 87 11.63 -22.54 -0.73
C GLN A 87 11.81 -21.25 -1.52
N LYS A 88 12.32 -21.35 -2.75
CA LYS A 88 12.60 -20.24 -3.66
C LYS A 88 11.43 -19.28 -3.83
N ASN A 89 10.22 -19.79 -4.01
CA ASN A 89 9.03 -18.92 -4.16
C ASN A 89 8.66 -18.17 -2.87
N LYS A 90 8.78 -18.80 -1.70
CA LYS A 90 8.47 -18.15 -0.42
C LYS A 90 9.52 -17.08 -0.11
N HIS A 91 10.79 -17.39 -0.34
CA HIS A 91 11.91 -16.47 -0.17
C HIS A 91 11.87 -15.32 -1.17
N SER A 92 11.60 -15.58 -2.45
CA SER A 92 11.48 -14.54 -3.47
C SER A 92 10.34 -13.58 -3.15
N VAL A 93 9.17 -14.07 -2.72
CA VAL A 93 8.06 -13.20 -2.27
C VAL A 93 8.45 -12.36 -1.06
N ALA A 94 9.15 -12.96 -0.09
CA ALA A 94 9.53 -12.28 1.15
C ALA A 94 10.62 -11.22 0.94
N GLY A 95 11.56 -11.45 0.03
CA GLY A 95 12.63 -10.51 -0.32
C GLY A 95 12.19 -9.43 -1.30
N TYR A 96 11.46 -9.79 -2.36
CA TYR A 96 11.04 -8.87 -3.42
C TYR A 96 10.07 -7.80 -2.92
N LYS A 97 9.09 -8.17 -2.08
CA LYS A 97 8.04 -7.23 -1.64
C LYS A 97 8.62 -6.02 -0.90
N PRO A 98 9.45 -6.16 0.15
CA PRO A 98 10.07 -5.03 0.82
C PRO A 98 10.82 -4.10 -0.13
N ILE A 99 11.59 -4.65 -1.08
CA ILE A 99 12.33 -3.86 -2.07
C ILE A 99 11.35 -3.02 -2.92
N LEU A 100 10.31 -3.64 -3.48
CA LEU A 100 9.30 -2.94 -4.27
C LEU A 100 8.58 -1.85 -3.45
N TYR A 101 8.21 -2.13 -2.19
CA TYR A 101 7.56 -1.13 -1.34
C TYR A 101 8.47 0.04 -0.99
N ALA A 102 9.74 -0.23 -0.69
CA ALA A 102 10.72 0.81 -0.41
C ALA A 102 10.98 1.68 -1.65
N TYR A 103 11.09 1.06 -2.83
CA TYR A 103 11.24 1.79 -4.09
C TYR A 103 10.04 2.71 -4.37
N LEU A 104 8.81 2.20 -4.18
CA LEU A 104 7.60 3.02 -4.32
C LEU A 104 7.52 4.17 -3.30
N ALA A 105 8.22 4.09 -2.17
CA ALA A 105 8.25 5.13 -1.15
C ALA A 105 9.28 6.23 -1.43
N LEU A 106 10.22 6.01 -2.37
CA LEU A 106 11.16 7.04 -2.82
C LEU A 106 10.44 8.17 -3.56
N ASP A 107 9.28 7.87 -4.16
CA ASP A 107 8.38 8.84 -4.79
C ASP A 107 9.10 9.80 -5.75
N PHE A 108 9.82 9.22 -6.72
CA PHE A 108 10.44 9.99 -7.80
C PHE A 108 9.36 10.70 -8.62
N ASP A 109 9.33 12.03 -8.52
CA ASP A 109 8.38 12.87 -9.25
C ASP A 109 8.50 12.64 -10.76
N GLN A 110 7.35 12.59 -11.46
CA GLN A 110 7.26 12.48 -12.92
C GLN A 110 7.75 11.16 -13.55
N HIS A 111 8.28 10.22 -12.76
CA HIS A 111 8.68 8.90 -13.26
C HIS A 111 7.46 8.01 -13.56
N VAL A 112 7.42 7.43 -14.76
CA VAL A 112 6.32 6.56 -15.20
C VAL A 112 6.85 5.16 -15.44
N PHE A 113 6.44 4.19 -14.61
CA PHE A 113 6.74 2.77 -14.81
C PHE A 113 6.24 2.33 -16.19
N GLN A 114 7.09 1.85 -17.09
CA GLN A 114 6.63 1.42 -18.43
C GLN A 114 6.33 -0.07 -18.50
N HIS A 115 7.05 -0.91 -17.73
CA HIS A 115 6.91 -2.36 -17.89
C HIS A 115 5.51 -2.87 -17.48
N PRO A 116 4.71 -3.46 -18.40
CA PRO A 116 3.29 -3.76 -18.14
C PRO A 116 3.05 -4.70 -16.94
N LYS A 117 3.94 -5.68 -16.73
CA LYS A 117 3.86 -6.61 -15.59
C LYS A 117 4.04 -5.89 -14.26
N LEU A 118 4.99 -4.95 -14.22
CA LEU A 118 5.29 -4.15 -13.03
C LEU A 118 4.18 -3.13 -12.78
N GLN A 119 3.72 -2.43 -13.82
CA GLN A 119 2.55 -1.55 -13.76
C GLN A 119 1.32 -2.26 -13.17
N ARG A 120 0.97 -3.46 -13.65
CA ARG A 120 -0.15 -4.24 -13.10
C ARG A 120 0.03 -4.54 -11.61
N ARG A 121 1.26 -4.88 -11.20
CA ARG A 121 1.59 -5.19 -9.81
C ARG A 121 1.48 -3.95 -8.91
N ILE A 122 2.05 -2.83 -9.34
CA ILE A 122 1.96 -1.53 -8.66
C ILE A 122 0.51 -1.06 -8.59
N ASN A 123 -0.25 -1.16 -9.69
CA ASN A 123 -1.68 -0.86 -9.71
C ASN A 123 -2.46 -1.77 -8.77
N GLY A 124 -2.11 -3.05 -8.67
CA GLY A 124 -2.66 -3.96 -7.67
C GLY A 124 -2.43 -3.47 -6.24
N ILE A 125 -1.20 -3.06 -5.92
CA ILE A 125 -0.83 -2.51 -4.60
C ILE A 125 -1.59 -1.21 -4.32
N LYS A 126 -1.57 -0.26 -5.26
CA LYS A 126 -2.29 1.02 -5.17
C LYS A 126 -3.79 0.80 -5.03
N ASN A 127 -4.37 -0.14 -5.77
CA ASN A 127 -5.79 -0.47 -5.70
C ASN A 127 -6.16 -1.14 -4.38
N VAL A 128 -5.30 -1.97 -3.80
CA VAL A 128 -5.53 -2.53 -2.45
C VAL A 128 -5.47 -1.41 -1.40
N LYS A 129 -4.47 -0.51 -1.49
CA LYS A 129 -4.35 0.65 -0.60
C LYS A 129 -5.58 1.55 -0.72
N LYS A 130 -6.01 1.87 -1.94
CA LYS A 130 -7.20 2.68 -2.26
C LYS A 130 -8.50 2.00 -1.84
N ARG A 131 -8.62 0.68 -2.02
CA ARG A 131 -9.83 -0.08 -1.66
C ARG A 131 -10.11 -0.04 -0.16
N TYR A 132 -9.05 -0.06 0.64
CA TYR A 132 -9.14 -0.12 2.10
C TYR A 132 -8.57 1.13 2.78
N GLU A 133 -8.58 2.25 2.06
CA GLU A 133 -7.89 3.48 2.43
C GLU A 133 -8.38 4.00 3.79
N GLY A 134 -7.50 3.93 4.78
CA GLY A 134 -7.77 4.35 6.16
C GLY A 134 -8.62 3.39 6.99
N ASN A 135 -8.86 2.14 6.56
CA ASN A 135 -9.52 1.14 7.42
C ASN A 135 -8.76 -0.19 7.55
N LEU A 136 -7.91 -0.57 6.60
CA LEU A 136 -7.19 -1.85 6.66
C LEU A 136 -6.25 -1.94 7.86
N TYR A 137 -5.37 -0.95 8.00
CA TYR A 137 -4.30 -0.99 9.01
C TYR A 137 -4.87 -0.82 10.42
N GLU A 138 -5.82 0.08 10.62
CA GLU A 138 -6.49 0.24 11.90
C GLU A 138 -7.25 -1.02 12.33
N LYS A 139 -7.92 -1.70 11.39
CA LYS A 139 -8.52 -3.01 11.67
C LYS A 139 -7.50 -4.09 12.01
N ARG A 140 -6.33 -4.10 11.37
CA ARG A 140 -5.24 -5.02 11.73
C ARG A 140 -4.78 -4.77 13.16
N GLU A 141 -4.64 -3.52 13.57
CA GLU A 141 -4.27 -3.19 14.95
C GLU A 141 -5.32 -3.66 15.95
N ILE A 142 -6.62 -3.51 15.64
CA ILE A 142 -7.69 -4.10 16.47
C ILE A 142 -7.52 -5.62 16.59
N ILE A 143 -7.31 -6.32 15.47
CA ILE A 143 -7.11 -7.77 15.44
C ILE A 143 -5.91 -8.17 16.30
N TYR A 144 -4.78 -7.50 16.13
CA TYR A 144 -3.53 -7.81 16.84
C TYR A 144 -3.64 -7.50 18.33
N ARG A 145 -4.26 -6.37 18.69
CA ARG A 145 -4.51 -6.00 20.07
C ARG A 145 -5.34 -7.05 20.79
N VAL A 146 -6.52 -7.39 20.26
CA VAL A 146 -7.44 -8.34 20.90
C VAL A 146 -6.79 -9.70 21.09
N LEU A 147 -6.05 -10.19 20.09
CA LEU A 147 -5.30 -11.44 20.21
C LEU A 147 -4.23 -11.38 21.30
N ARG A 148 -3.42 -10.31 21.35
CA ARG A 148 -2.36 -10.14 22.35
C ARG A 148 -2.91 -10.00 23.76
N GLU A 149 -3.92 -9.17 23.94
CA GLU A 149 -4.54 -8.92 25.25
C GLU A 149 -5.20 -10.19 25.78
N THR A 150 -5.93 -10.92 24.93
CA THR A 150 -6.53 -12.18 25.33
C THR A 150 -5.46 -13.23 25.66
N ALA A 151 -4.38 -13.32 24.89
CA ALA A 151 -3.26 -14.22 25.20
C ALA A 151 -2.56 -13.89 26.52
N LYS A 152 -2.47 -12.61 26.88
CA LYS A 152 -1.90 -12.18 28.18
C LYS A 152 -2.78 -12.60 29.36
N ILE A 153 -4.10 -12.63 29.18
CA ILE A 153 -5.07 -12.93 30.24
C ILE A 153 -5.29 -14.44 30.37
N LYS A 154 -5.53 -15.14 29.26
CA LYS A 154 -5.93 -16.55 29.23
C LYS A 154 -4.76 -17.51 28.97
N GLY A 155 -3.59 -17.00 28.60
CA GLY A 155 -2.49 -17.78 28.07
C GLY A 155 -2.53 -17.90 26.55
N ARG A 156 -1.44 -18.43 25.98
CA ARG A 156 -1.29 -18.62 24.53
C ARG A 156 -2.13 -19.80 24.05
N TRP A 157 -2.46 -19.83 22.76
CA TRP A 157 -3.24 -20.92 22.17
C TRP A 157 -2.35 -21.98 21.51
N LYS A 158 -2.84 -23.21 21.45
CA LYS A 158 -2.19 -24.32 20.73
C LYS A 158 -2.17 -24.16 19.21
N SER A 159 -3.10 -23.39 18.64
CA SER A 159 -3.18 -23.18 17.20
C SER A 159 -3.85 -21.86 16.86
N VAL A 160 -3.60 -21.37 15.64
CA VAL A 160 -4.23 -20.15 15.12
C VAL A 160 -5.74 -20.30 15.02
N THR A 161 -6.23 -21.50 14.67
CA THR A 161 -7.66 -21.77 14.60
C THR A 161 -8.32 -21.64 15.97
N ALA A 162 -7.70 -22.21 17.02
CA ALA A 162 -8.19 -22.06 18.39
C ALA A 162 -8.20 -20.58 18.84
N ALA A 163 -7.14 -19.84 18.50
CA ALA A 163 -7.05 -18.42 18.82
C ALA A 163 -8.19 -17.61 18.18
N ILE A 164 -8.40 -17.75 16.86
CA ILE A 164 -9.45 -17.03 16.14
C ILE A 164 -10.83 -17.38 16.67
N ASN A 165 -11.15 -18.66 16.85
CA ASN A 165 -12.48 -19.07 17.32
C ASN A 165 -12.78 -18.53 18.73
N ASP A 166 -11.79 -18.46 19.62
CA ASP A 166 -11.96 -17.91 20.98
C ASP A 166 -12.18 -16.38 20.95
N VAL A 167 -11.42 -15.65 20.14
CA VAL A 167 -11.51 -14.17 20.11
C VAL A 167 -12.55 -13.61 19.14
N TYR A 168 -13.10 -14.44 18.24
CA TYR A 168 -13.95 -13.97 17.15
C TYR A 168 -15.18 -13.17 17.62
N PRO A 169 -15.94 -13.59 18.67
CA PRO A 169 -17.07 -12.80 19.16
C PRO A 169 -16.68 -11.37 19.59
N THR A 170 -15.50 -11.22 20.20
CA THR A 170 -14.96 -9.90 20.58
C THR A 170 -14.52 -9.11 19.35
N LEU A 171 -13.79 -9.75 18.43
CA LEU A 171 -13.36 -9.13 17.18
C LEU A 171 -14.54 -8.63 16.35
N GLU A 172 -15.59 -9.44 16.20
CA GLU A 172 -16.78 -9.08 15.43
C GLU A 172 -17.41 -7.80 15.98
N LYS A 173 -17.58 -7.71 17.30
CA LYS A 173 -18.14 -6.52 17.97
C LYS A 173 -17.27 -5.28 17.74
N GLU A 174 -15.95 -5.40 17.96
CA GLU A 174 -15.03 -4.26 17.82
C GLU A 174 -14.88 -3.81 16.38
N LEU A 175 -14.82 -4.74 15.42
CA LEU A 175 -14.74 -4.41 14.00
C LEU A 175 -16.02 -3.74 13.49
N LYS A 176 -17.21 -4.16 13.96
CA LYS A 176 -18.48 -3.48 13.65
C LYS A 176 -18.53 -2.07 14.23
N ALA A 177 -18.09 -1.88 15.48
CA ALA A 177 -18.02 -0.56 16.10
C ALA A 177 -17.04 0.36 15.37
N PHE A 178 -15.88 -0.18 14.98
CA PHE A 178 -14.91 0.51 14.15
C PHE A 178 -15.53 0.95 12.82
N ASP A 179 -16.21 0.05 12.10
CA ASP A 179 -16.82 0.37 10.80
C ASP A 179 -17.83 1.51 10.90
N GLN A 180 -18.67 1.50 11.94
CA GLN A 180 -19.61 2.60 12.19
C GLN A 180 -18.89 3.94 12.43
N ASN A 181 -17.84 3.94 13.27
CA ASN A 181 -17.10 5.16 13.58
C ASN A 181 -16.31 5.69 12.38
N TRP A 182 -15.71 4.78 11.60
CA TRP A 182 -15.00 5.11 10.37
C TRP A 182 -15.93 5.79 9.36
N VAL A 183 -17.13 5.25 9.15
CA VAL A 183 -18.13 5.86 8.25
C VAL A 183 -18.56 7.24 8.75
N LYS A 184 -18.79 7.43 10.06
CA LYS A 184 -19.11 8.74 10.64
C LYS A 184 -17.99 9.75 10.40
N HIS A 185 -16.73 9.36 10.62
CA HIS A 185 -15.57 10.21 10.33
C HIS A 185 -15.52 10.61 8.85
N ARG A 186 -15.69 9.66 7.93
CA ARG A 186 -15.70 9.95 6.48
C ARG A 186 -16.81 10.94 6.09
N ILE A 187 -17.99 10.84 6.70
CA ILE A 187 -19.07 11.82 6.47
C ILE A 187 -18.62 13.22 6.93
N ALA A 188 -18.00 13.33 8.11
CA ALA A 188 -17.54 14.61 8.64
C ALA A 188 -16.42 15.24 7.80
N GLU A 189 -15.42 14.44 7.37
CA GLU A 189 -14.35 14.86 6.46
C GLU A 189 -14.91 15.36 5.13
N ASN A 190 -15.78 14.57 4.49
CA ASN A 190 -16.39 14.95 3.22
C ASN A 190 -17.23 16.23 3.37
N THR A 191 -17.96 16.37 4.48
CA THR A 191 -18.80 17.55 4.74
C THR A 191 -17.94 18.80 4.92
N SER A 192 -16.84 18.71 5.67
CA SER A 192 -15.88 19.80 5.82
C SER A 192 -15.26 20.17 4.47
N LYS A 193 -14.88 19.17 3.66
CA LYS A 193 -14.31 19.43 2.34
C LYS A 193 -15.29 20.05 1.36
N ILE A 194 -16.57 19.66 1.42
CA ILE A 194 -17.63 20.31 0.64
C ILE A 194 -17.73 21.79 1.00
N ALA A 195 -17.71 22.13 2.30
CA ALA A 195 -17.77 23.53 2.75
C ALA A 195 -16.58 24.35 2.23
N GLU A 196 -15.34 23.82 2.32
CA GLU A 196 -14.14 24.46 1.76
C GLU A 196 -14.26 24.72 0.25
N LEU A 197 -14.74 23.73 -0.52
CA LEU A 197 -14.91 23.85 -1.96
C LEU A 197 -16.03 24.85 -2.33
N GLN A 198 -17.10 24.90 -1.54
CA GLN A 198 -18.18 25.88 -1.70
C GLN A 198 -17.70 27.30 -1.43
N GLU A 199 -16.90 27.51 -0.38
CA GLU A 199 -16.29 28.80 -0.08
C GLU A 199 -15.32 29.23 -1.20
N ALA A 200 -14.49 28.31 -1.70
CA ALA A 200 -13.59 28.58 -2.83
C ALA A 200 -14.36 28.98 -4.10
N LEU A 201 -15.45 28.29 -4.41
CA LEU A 201 -16.35 28.64 -5.52
C LEU A 201 -16.94 30.05 -5.35
N GLU A 202 -17.38 30.39 -4.15
CA GLU A 202 -17.97 31.70 -3.87
C GLU A 202 -16.94 32.83 -3.97
N ASN A 203 -15.73 32.60 -3.49
CA ASN A 203 -14.62 33.53 -3.63
C ASN A 203 -14.19 33.72 -5.09
N ASN A 204 -14.22 32.66 -5.90
CA ASN A 204 -13.95 32.74 -7.34
C ASN A 204 -15.01 33.58 -8.05
N LYS A 205 -16.30 33.37 -7.76
CA LYS A 205 -17.39 34.20 -8.32
C LYS A 205 -17.22 35.69 -8.05
N LYS A 206 -16.83 36.07 -6.84
CA LYS A 206 -16.56 37.48 -6.47
C LYS A 206 -15.41 38.11 -7.27
N ARG A 207 -14.46 37.30 -7.76
CA ARG A 207 -13.33 37.75 -8.57
C ARG A 207 -13.67 37.91 -10.05
N TYR A 208 -14.74 37.30 -10.54
CA TYR A 208 -15.14 37.40 -11.94
C TYR A 208 -15.98 38.67 -12.18
N LYS A 209 -15.50 39.56 -13.05
CA LYS A 209 -16.19 40.83 -13.41
C LYS A 209 -17.34 40.66 -14.41
N ARG A 210 -17.52 39.49 -15.04
CA ARG A 210 -18.59 39.20 -16.01
C ARG A 210 -19.27 37.88 -15.69
N ALA A 211 -20.60 37.87 -15.73
CA ALA A 211 -21.42 36.68 -15.58
C ALA A 211 -21.33 35.85 -16.89
N GLY A 212 -20.54 34.77 -16.89
CA GLY A 212 -20.41 33.88 -18.04
C GLY A 212 -19.21 32.93 -18.00
N ASP A 213 -18.13 33.30 -17.31
CA ASP A 213 -16.89 32.53 -17.32
C ASP A 213 -16.83 31.54 -16.14
N ILE A 214 -17.58 30.42 -16.19
CA ILE A 214 -17.27 29.29 -15.31
C ILE A 214 -15.94 28.70 -15.77
N LYS A 215 -14.86 29.01 -15.06
CA LYS A 215 -13.54 28.46 -15.37
C LYS A 215 -13.54 26.95 -15.15
N ILE A 216 -12.66 26.24 -15.88
CA ILE A 216 -12.47 24.79 -15.77
C ILE A 216 -12.29 24.36 -14.30
N GLN A 217 -11.59 25.17 -13.49
CA GLN A 217 -11.41 24.92 -12.05
C GLN A 217 -12.72 24.88 -11.25
N ASP A 218 -13.66 25.79 -11.52
CA ASP A 218 -14.96 25.81 -10.84
C ASP A 218 -15.80 24.59 -11.23
N ARG A 219 -15.71 24.15 -12.49
CA ARG A 219 -16.35 22.91 -12.93
C ARG A 219 -15.77 21.70 -12.20
N THR A 220 -14.46 21.68 -11.97
CA THR A 220 -13.78 20.63 -11.17
C THR A 220 -14.29 20.63 -9.73
N TYR A 221 -14.41 21.78 -9.08
CA TYR A 221 -14.95 21.87 -7.71
C TYR A 221 -16.40 21.41 -7.63
N ILE A 222 -17.27 21.84 -8.55
CA ILE A 222 -18.67 21.42 -8.60
C ILE A 222 -18.78 19.90 -8.77
N ASN A 223 -18.02 19.32 -9.69
CA ASN A 223 -18.00 17.88 -9.90
C ASN A 223 -17.50 17.13 -8.66
N TYR A 224 -16.51 17.69 -7.97
CA TYR A 224 -15.96 17.08 -6.77
C TYR A 224 -16.96 17.13 -5.61
N ILE A 225 -17.64 18.27 -5.39
CA ILE A 225 -18.72 18.40 -4.41
C ILE A 225 -19.80 17.34 -4.65
N LYS A 226 -20.31 17.21 -5.89
CA LYS A 226 -21.33 16.20 -6.24
C LYS A 226 -20.85 14.78 -5.92
N SER A 227 -19.58 14.47 -6.20
CA SER A 227 -19.00 13.17 -5.88
C SER A 227 -18.97 12.92 -4.36
N LEU A 228 -18.61 13.93 -3.56
CA LEU A 228 -18.57 13.84 -2.10
C LEU A 228 -19.98 13.72 -1.50
N GLU A 229 -20.97 14.43 -2.04
CA GLU A 229 -22.37 14.34 -1.64
C GLU A 229 -22.93 12.94 -1.88
N GLU A 230 -22.64 12.34 -3.04
CA GLU A 230 -23.07 10.98 -3.36
C GLU A 230 -22.42 9.94 -2.45
N LYS A 231 -21.13 10.07 -2.17
CA LYS A 231 -20.45 9.23 -1.17
C LYS A 231 -21.09 9.37 0.21
N ASN A 232 -21.42 10.59 0.64
CA ASN A 232 -22.10 10.81 1.91
C ASN A 232 -23.52 10.22 1.94
N ARG A 233 -24.23 10.19 0.81
CA ARG A 233 -25.52 9.50 0.69
C ARG A 233 -25.36 7.99 0.92
N GLU A 234 -24.41 7.36 0.25
CA GLU A 234 -24.08 5.94 0.42
C GLU A 234 -23.67 5.62 1.88
N PHE A 235 -22.82 6.45 2.48
CA PHE A 235 -22.41 6.30 3.88
C PHE A 235 -23.56 6.44 4.88
N ARG A 236 -24.45 7.41 4.66
CA ARG A 236 -25.65 7.55 5.50
C ARG A 236 -26.60 6.37 5.34
N GLN A 237 -26.71 5.80 4.14
CA GLN A 237 -27.47 4.57 3.92
C GLN A 237 -26.83 3.39 4.67
N ALA A 238 -25.49 3.27 4.62
CA ALA A 238 -24.76 2.25 5.35
C ALA A 238 -24.96 2.33 6.87
N LEU A 239 -24.99 3.54 7.45
CA LEU A 239 -25.24 3.74 8.88
C LEU A 239 -26.68 3.38 9.32
N LYS A 240 -27.63 3.32 8.38
CA LYS A 240 -29.02 2.89 8.66
C LYS A 240 -29.19 1.37 8.59
N ALA A 241 -28.25 0.66 7.96
CA ALA A 241 -28.29 -0.79 7.86
C ALA A 241 -27.88 -1.44 9.20
N TYR A 242 -28.34 -2.67 9.42
CA TYR A 242 -27.92 -3.47 10.58
C TYR A 242 -26.40 -3.66 10.62
N ASN A 243 -25.80 -3.92 9.46
CA ASN A 243 -24.36 -3.99 9.28
C ASN A 243 -23.92 -3.05 8.15
N VAL A 244 -23.04 -2.10 8.50
CA VAL A 244 -22.42 -1.14 7.57
C VAL A 244 -21.73 -1.87 6.41
N ALA A 245 -21.14 -3.02 6.70
CA ALA A 245 -20.37 -3.79 5.75
C ALA A 245 -21.24 -4.38 4.62
N ASP A 246 -22.54 -4.60 4.82
CA ASP A 246 -23.44 -5.15 3.79
C ASP A 246 -23.64 -4.17 2.64
N ILE A 247 -23.71 -2.87 2.97
CA ILE A 247 -23.86 -1.79 2.00
C ILE A 247 -22.51 -1.47 1.34
N LEU A 248 -21.45 -1.33 2.14
CA LEU A 248 -20.14 -0.91 1.65
C LEU A 248 -19.29 -2.04 1.04
N LYS A 249 -19.68 -3.30 1.27
CA LYS A 249 -19.07 -4.50 0.68
C LYS A 249 -17.55 -4.47 0.78
N LYS A 250 -16.86 -4.53 -0.37
CA LYS A 250 -15.40 -4.60 -0.49
C LYS A 250 -14.67 -3.30 -0.12
N LYS A 251 -15.38 -2.20 0.16
CA LYS A 251 -14.78 -0.93 0.64
C LYS A 251 -14.35 -1.03 2.11
N ILE A 252 -14.90 -2.01 2.84
CA ILE A 252 -14.54 -2.29 4.22
C ILE A 252 -13.58 -3.48 4.26
N ALA A 253 -12.39 -3.29 4.85
CA ALA A 253 -11.44 -4.37 5.05
C ALA A 253 -12.01 -5.47 5.95
N PHE A 254 -11.59 -6.71 5.68
CA PHE A 254 -12.05 -7.92 6.38
C PHE A 254 -13.56 -8.16 6.29
N ASN A 255 -14.26 -7.53 5.35
CA ASN A 255 -15.66 -7.84 5.07
C ASN A 255 -15.75 -8.92 4.00
N SER A 256 -16.22 -10.11 4.39
CA SER A 256 -16.44 -11.26 3.53
C SER A 256 -17.54 -12.15 4.11
N ASN A 257 -18.20 -12.93 3.24
CA ASN A 257 -19.21 -13.92 3.67
C ASN A 257 -18.66 -14.90 4.71
N ASP A 258 -17.35 -15.16 4.71
CA ASP A 258 -16.62 -15.95 5.70
C ASP A 258 -15.51 -15.11 6.34
N GLN A 259 -15.92 -14.21 7.23
CA GLN A 259 -15.01 -13.29 7.92
C GLN A 259 -14.02 -14.02 8.83
N GLU A 260 -14.44 -15.09 9.51
CA GLU A 260 -13.59 -15.95 10.34
C GLU A 260 -12.42 -16.54 9.53
N GLN A 261 -12.70 -17.15 8.39
CA GLN A 261 -11.66 -17.73 7.54
C GLN A 261 -10.72 -16.67 6.96
N THR A 262 -11.24 -15.47 6.68
CA THR A 262 -10.42 -14.34 6.22
C THR A 262 -9.48 -13.86 7.32
N LEU A 263 -9.95 -13.75 8.56
CA LEU A 263 -9.13 -13.41 9.73
C LEU A 263 -8.09 -14.49 10.01
N LEU A 264 -8.49 -15.77 9.95
CA LEU A 264 -7.60 -16.91 10.11
C LEU A 264 -6.46 -16.90 9.09
N ASN A 265 -6.79 -16.71 7.82
CA ASN A 265 -5.81 -16.60 6.74
C ASN A 265 -4.89 -15.39 6.92
N HIS A 266 -5.41 -14.27 7.44
CA HIS A 266 -4.58 -13.11 7.72
C HIS A 266 -3.57 -13.39 8.83
N VAL A 267 -4.01 -13.89 9.98
CA VAL A 267 -3.15 -14.14 11.15
C VAL A 267 -2.10 -15.21 10.87
N ARG A 268 -2.44 -16.26 10.10
CA ARG A 268 -1.46 -17.27 9.64
C ARG A 268 -0.28 -16.67 8.86
N ASN A 269 -0.47 -15.53 8.22
CA ASN A 269 0.56 -14.84 7.46
C ASN A 269 1.32 -13.77 8.27
N CYS A 270 1.19 -13.77 9.60
CA CYS A 270 1.86 -12.81 10.49
C CYS A 270 2.81 -13.51 11.48
N PRO A 271 4.02 -13.95 11.06
CA PRO A 271 4.93 -14.76 11.90
C PRO A 271 5.30 -14.12 13.24
N LYS A 272 5.50 -12.79 13.26
CA LYS A 272 5.80 -12.05 14.50
C LYS A 272 4.66 -12.16 15.52
N LEU A 273 3.43 -11.94 15.07
CA LEU A 273 2.25 -12.09 15.91
C LEU A 273 2.07 -13.53 16.39
N LEU A 274 2.26 -14.50 15.50
CA LEU A 274 2.15 -15.92 15.86
C LEU A 274 3.10 -16.32 16.99
N ALA A 275 4.34 -15.81 16.97
CA ALA A 275 5.31 -16.08 18.04
C ALA A 275 4.90 -15.52 19.41
N GLU A 276 4.04 -14.50 19.43
CA GLU A 276 3.53 -13.89 20.66
C GLU A 276 2.31 -14.63 21.22
N ILE A 277 1.46 -15.19 20.35
CA ILE A 277 0.13 -15.71 20.74
C ILE A 277 0.00 -17.23 20.71
N ILE A 278 0.91 -17.94 20.04
CA ILE A 278 0.90 -19.40 19.95
C ILE A 278 1.91 -19.99 20.93
N GLU A 279 1.54 -21.11 21.56
CA GLU A 279 2.46 -21.91 22.37
C GLU A 279 3.64 -22.35 21.50
N LYS A 280 4.87 -22.22 22.01
CA LYS A 280 6.00 -22.89 21.36
C LYS A 280 5.82 -24.38 21.62
N ASP A 281 5.75 -25.19 20.56
CA ASP A 281 5.83 -26.64 20.70
C ASP A 281 7.05 -26.95 21.57
N SER A 282 6.81 -27.52 22.75
CA SER A 282 7.86 -28.03 23.60
C SER A 282 8.38 -29.30 22.93
N LYS A 283 9.39 -29.14 22.07
CA LYS A 283 10.26 -30.22 21.63
C LYS A 283 11.55 -30.16 22.41
#